data_AF-A0A176EDF2-F1
#
_entry.id   AF-A0A176EDF2-F1
#
_cell.length_a   1.000
_cell.length_b   1.000
_cell.length_c   1.000
_cell.angle_alpha   90.00
_cell.angle_beta   90.00
_cell.angle_gamma   90.00
#
_symmetry.space_group_name_H-M   'P 1'
#
loop_
_entity.id
_entity.type
_entity.pdbx_description
1 polymer ?
#
loop_
_entity_poly.entity_id
_entity_poly.type
_entity_poly.pdbx_seq_one_letter_code
_entity_poly.pdbx_strand_id
1 'polypeptide(L)'
;MVARILRALFEWVTSDWRHAAITMLGAICAVQLIWIEPALRDRIADRTFERDTARQERNDERAAHQQTKIDYREAQAEAARLEQKRLDRVRGEQQEITDAVEADYRRQLAGLHARAERLREQLQSGAGAAGAGTSIAMPRHPAAGSGSAEAAGDNGLPAAFDRDPAEQLERDVIATEQAIQLNALIDWLLKQNAIDPNSGDPSARGAQ
;
A
#
# COMPACT_ATOMS: atom_id res chain seq x y z
N MET A 1 -73.01 42.24 50.18
CA MET A 1 -72.06 43.34 49.87
C MET A 1 -71.88 43.52 48.36
N VAL A 2 -71.54 42.46 47.62
CA VAL A 2 -71.37 42.45 46.16
C VAL A 2 -72.56 43.02 45.37
N ALA A 3 -73.79 42.59 45.66
CA ALA A 3 -74.98 43.06 44.95
C ALA A 3 -75.24 44.57 45.08
N ARG A 4 -74.87 45.19 46.22
CA ARG A 4 -75.04 46.62 46.47
C ARG A 4 -74.02 47.45 45.67
N ILE A 5 -72.82 46.91 45.49
CA ILE A 5 -71.74 47.51 44.72
C ILE A 5 -72.06 47.44 43.22
N LEU A 6 -72.55 46.29 42.74
CA LEU A 6 -72.97 46.12 41.34
C LEU A 6 -74.09 47.08 40.93
N ARG A 7 -75.08 47.30 41.81
CA ARG A 7 -76.17 48.24 41.56
C ARG A 7 -75.71 49.70 41.50
N ALA A 8 -74.84 50.11 42.43
CA ALA A 8 -74.28 51.46 42.43
C ALA A 8 -73.40 51.73 41.18
N LEU A 9 -72.64 50.71 40.73
CA LEU A 9 -71.89 50.76 39.48
C LEU A 9 -72.82 50.91 38.27
N PHE A 10 -73.89 50.13 38.21
CA PHE A 10 -74.85 50.19 37.10
C PHE A 10 -75.52 51.57 36.99
N GLU A 11 -76.02 52.10 38.11
CA GLU A 11 -76.65 53.43 38.15
C GLU A 11 -75.66 54.53 37.72
N TRP A 12 -74.40 54.46 38.18
CA TRP A 12 -73.34 55.38 37.76
C TRP A 12 -72.99 55.30 36.26
N VAL A 13 -72.86 54.07 35.73
CA VAL A 13 -72.57 53.85 34.29
C VAL A 13 -73.68 54.43 33.40
N THR A 14 -74.94 54.29 33.81
CA THR A 14 -76.09 54.78 33.06
C THR A 14 -76.41 56.27 33.27
N SER A 15 -75.77 56.91 34.25
CA SER A 15 -76.06 58.31 34.62
C SER A 15 -75.57 59.33 33.58
N ASP A 16 -74.52 59.02 32.81
CA ASP A 16 -73.96 59.89 31.77
C ASP A 16 -73.31 59.03 30.67
N TRP A 17 -73.42 59.46 29.41
CA TRP A 17 -72.83 58.77 28.26
C TRP A 17 -71.30 58.68 28.38
N ARG A 18 -70.67 59.63 29.09
CA ARG A 18 -69.23 59.63 29.37
C ARG A 18 -68.80 58.47 30.27
N HIS A 19 -69.61 58.08 31.25
CA HIS A 19 -69.32 56.95 32.14
C HIS A 19 -69.43 55.61 31.39
N ALA A 20 -70.38 55.48 30.47
CA ALA A 20 -70.45 54.34 29.55
C ALA A 20 -69.21 54.26 28.64
N ALA A 21 -68.72 55.38 28.11
CA ALA A 21 -67.50 55.40 27.29
C ALA A 21 -66.24 55.00 28.08
N ILE A 22 -66.09 55.49 29.31
CA ILE A 22 -64.95 55.16 30.18
C ILE A 22 -64.95 53.68 30.57
N THR A 23 -66.11 53.11 30.88
CA THR A 23 -66.21 51.68 31.22
C THR A 23 -65.95 50.77 30.02
N MET A 24 -66.40 51.14 28.82
CA MET A 24 -66.04 50.44 27.58
C MET A 24 -64.53 50.49 27.32
N LEU A 25 -63.90 51.66 27.47
CA LEU A 25 -62.46 51.80 27.27
C LEU A 25 -61.68 50.99 28.32
N GLY A 26 -62.10 51.03 29.59
CA GLY A 26 -61.54 50.22 30.66
C GLY A 26 -61.69 48.71 30.41
N ALA A 27 -62.84 48.26 29.89
CA ALA A 27 -63.06 46.86 29.52
C ALA A 27 -62.17 46.44 28.34
N ILE A 28 -62.02 47.29 27.32
CA ILE A 28 -61.11 47.05 26.18
C ILE A 28 -59.66 46.99 26.68
N CYS A 29 -59.22 47.92 27.54
CA CYS A 29 -57.89 47.88 28.14
C CYS A 29 -57.67 46.62 29.00
N ALA A 30 -58.67 46.20 29.78
CA ALA A 30 -58.59 44.98 30.57
C ALA A 30 -58.45 43.74 29.69
N VAL A 31 -59.23 43.64 28.60
CA VAL A 31 -59.10 42.55 27.62
C VAL A 31 -57.72 42.58 26.96
N GLN A 32 -57.23 43.76 26.58
CA GLN A 32 -55.92 43.92 25.95
C GLN A 32 -54.78 43.45 26.88
N LEU A 33 -54.78 43.89 28.13
CA LEU A 33 -53.69 43.61 29.08
C LEU A 33 -53.76 42.20 29.67
N ILE A 34 -54.97 41.69 29.94
CA ILE A 34 -55.13 40.40 30.62
C ILE A 34 -55.06 39.24 29.63
N TRP A 35 -55.53 39.42 28.39
CA TRP A 35 -55.68 38.32 27.44
C TRP A 35 -54.80 38.46 26.20
N ILE A 36 -54.71 39.65 25.61
CA ILE A 36 -54.07 39.82 24.30
C ILE A 36 -52.55 39.95 24.42
N GLU A 37 -52.05 40.81 25.31
CA GLU A 37 -50.61 40.97 25.55
C GLU A 37 -49.88 39.68 25.96
N PRO A 38 -50.34 38.91 26.97
CA PRO A 38 -49.68 37.68 27.34
C PRO A 38 -49.69 36.66 26.18
N ALA A 39 -50.83 36.49 25.49
CA ALA A 39 -50.91 35.58 24.35
C ALA A 39 -49.96 35.97 23.20
N LEU A 40 -49.73 37.27 22.98
CA LEU A 40 -48.76 37.75 21.99
C LEU A 40 -47.32 37.54 22.45
N ARG A 41 -47.01 37.78 23.74
CA ARG A 41 -45.68 37.53 24.31
C ARG A 41 -45.32 36.06 24.22
N ASP A 42 -46.24 35.18 24.56
CA ASP A 42 -46.05 33.72 24.47
C ASP A 42 -45.75 33.30 23.03
N ARG A 43 -46.53 33.78 22.04
CA ARG A 43 -46.27 33.51 20.61
C ARG A 43 -44.96 34.08 20.08
N ILE A 44 -44.45 35.16 20.67
CA ILE A 44 -43.14 35.72 20.30
C ILE A 44 -42.04 34.88 20.93
N ALA A 45 -42.17 34.56 22.22
CA ALA A 45 -41.23 33.73 22.95
C ALA A 45 -41.06 32.35 22.30
N ASP A 46 -42.16 31.71 21.93
CA ASP A 46 -42.19 30.43 21.25
C ASP A 46 -41.46 30.49 19.89
N ARG A 47 -41.80 31.47 19.04
CA ARG A 47 -41.12 31.67 17.76
C ARG A 47 -39.63 32.01 17.91
N THR A 48 -39.24 32.74 18.95
CA THR A 48 -37.82 33.00 19.21
C THR A 48 -37.11 31.73 19.66
N PHE A 49 -37.74 30.92 20.51
CA PHE A 49 -37.20 29.65 20.98
C PHE A 49 -37.03 28.65 19.83
N GLU A 50 -38.04 28.49 18.96
CA GLU A 50 -37.95 27.66 17.76
C GLU A 50 -36.81 28.10 16.83
N ARG A 51 -36.70 29.41 16.58
CA ARG A 51 -35.66 29.97 15.71
C ARG A 51 -34.27 29.75 16.30
N ASP A 52 -34.11 29.95 17.60
CA ASP A 52 -32.82 29.84 18.26
C ASP A 52 -32.41 28.36 18.37
N THR A 53 -33.36 27.45 18.60
CA THR A 53 -33.16 25.99 18.53
C THR A 53 -32.73 25.56 17.12
N ALA A 54 -33.46 25.98 16.08
CA ALA A 54 -33.10 25.66 14.70
C ALA A 54 -31.76 26.28 14.25
N ARG A 55 -31.36 27.40 14.85
CA ARG A 55 -30.01 27.98 14.64
C ARG A 55 -28.94 27.12 15.30
N GLN A 56 -29.19 26.66 16.52
CA GLN A 56 -28.27 25.81 17.26
C GLN A 56 -28.05 24.48 16.53
N GLU A 57 -29.14 23.79 16.13
CA GLU A 57 -29.07 22.53 15.38
C GLU A 57 -28.25 22.67 14.09
N ARG A 58 -28.45 23.74 13.31
CA ARG A 58 -27.66 24.00 12.10
C ARG A 58 -26.19 24.28 12.40
N ASN A 59 -25.88 24.93 13.51
CA ASN A 59 -24.50 25.20 13.89
C ASN A 59 -23.81 23.92 14.33
N ASP A 60 -24.49 23.07 15.10
CA ASP A 60 -24.00 21.78 15.56
C ASP A 60 -23.77 20.83 14.37
N GLU A 61 -24.69 20.79 13.42
CA GLU A 61 -24.53 20.03 12.17
C GLU A 61 -23.34 20.52 11.35
N ARG A 62 -23.17 21.84 11.22
CA ARG A 62 -22.01 22.43 10.50
C ARG A 62 -20.70 22.10 11.20
N ALA A 63 -20.66 22.16 12.53
CA ALA A 63 -19.48 21.83 13.31
C ALA A 63 -19.13 20.34 13.14
N ALA A 64 -20.11 19.44 13.25
CA ALA A 64 -19.91 18.02 13.02
C ALA A 64 -19.39 17.73 11.60
N HIS A 65 -19.98 18.36 10.58
CA HIS A 65 -19.55 18.17 9.20
C HIS A 65 -18.16 18.74 8.92
N GLN A 66 -17.78 19.85 9.56
CA GLN A 66 -16.42 20.37 9.52
C GLN A 66 -15.44 19.41 10.18
N GLN A 67 -15.79 18.84 11.33
CA GLN A 67 -14.95 17.86 12.02
C GLN A 67 -14.73 16.63 11.13
N THR A 68 -15.78 16.05 10.55
CA THR A 68 -15.65 14.92 9.63
C THR A 68 -14.72 15.23 8.45
N LYS A 69 -14.74 16.45 7.92
CA LYS A 69 -13.83 16.87 6.84
C LYS A 69 -12.38 16.96 7.31
N ILE A 70 -12.14 17.41 8.54
CA ILE A 70 -10.81 17.45 9.13
C ILE A 70 -10.30 16.02 9.34
N ASP A 71 -11.09 15.19 10.01
CA ASP A 71 -10.76 13.79 10.28
C ASP A 71 -10.45 13.03 8.99
N TYR A 72 -11.24 13.23 7.94
CA TYR A 72 -11.01 12.63 6.64
C TYR A 72 -9.69 13.08 6.00
N ARG A 73 -9.34 14.37 6.10
CA ARG A 73 -8.07 14.90 5.57
C ARG A 73 -6.87 14.38 6.35
N GLU A 74 -7.00 14.30 7.67
CA GLU A 74 -5.96 13.73 8.53
C GLU A 74 -5.74 12.25 8.24
N ALA A 75 -6.82 11.47 8.12
CA ALA A 75 -6.75 10.06 7.74
C ALA A 75 -6.12 9.86 6.34
N GLN A 76 -6.43 10.72 5.37
CA GLN A 76 -5.75 10.70 4.06
C GLN A 76 -4.26 10.99 4.16
N ALA A 77 -3.87 12.00 4.95
CA ALA A 77 -2.47 12.35 5.15
C ALA A 77 -1.71 11.21 5.86
N GLU A 78 -2.32 10.57 6.85
CA GLU A 78 -1.74 9.42 7.54
C GLU A 78 -1.59 8.22 6.61
N ALA A 79 -2.62 7.89 5.82
CA ALA A 79 -2.56 6.83 4.83
C ALA A 79 -1.43 7.06 3.80
N ALA A 80 -1.26 8.29 3.32
CA ALA A 80 -0.17 8.65 2.42
C ALA A 80 1.21 8.47 3.07
N ARG A 81 1.37 8.81 4.37
CA ARG A 81 2.62 8.59 5.10
C ARG A 81 2.93 7.12 5.30
N LEU A 82 1.93 6.31 5.62
CA LEU A 82 2.07 4.86 5.76
C LEU A 82 2.43 4.20 4.43
N GLU A 83 1.79 4.63 3.34
CA GLU A 83 2.10 4.16 2.00
C GLU A 83 3.53 4.51 1.60
N GLN A 84 3.98 5.75 1.85
CA GLN A 84 5.35 6.15 1.55
C GLN A 84 6.38 5.28 2.30
N LYS A 85 6.16 5.02 3.60
CA LYS A 85 7.04 4.13 4.39
C LYS A 85 7.07 2.71 3.81
N ARG A 86 5.92 2.20 3.37
CA ARG A 86 5.82 0.88 2.76
C ARG A 86 6.60 0.80 1.45
N LEU A 87 6.46 1.81 0.59
CA LEU A 87 7.19 1.92 -0.67
C LEU A 87 8.71 2.06 -0.43
N ASP A 88 9.13 2.85 0.55
CA ASP A 88 10.54 3.02 0.88
C ASP A 88 11.17 1.71 1.40
N ARG A 89 10.45 0.96 2.25
CA ARG A 89 10.86 -0.37 2.71
C ARG A 89 11.02 -1.33 1.54
N VAL A 90 9.97 -1.46 0.71
CA VAL A 90 9.99 -2.37 -0.45
C VAL A 90 11.15 -1.99 -1.36
N ARG A 91 11.34 -0.71 -1.67
CA ARG A 91 12.49 -0.25 -2.48
C ARG A 91 13.82 -0.65 -1.85
N GLY A 92 13.97 -0.50 -0.55
CA GLY A 92 15.17 -0.93 0.19
C GLY A 92 15.43 -2.44 0.02
N GLU A 93 14.44 -3.27 0.29
CA GLU A 93 14.53 -4.73 0.14
C GLU A 93 14.87 -5.14 -1.31
N GLN A 94 14.24 -4.51 -2.29
CA GLN A 94 14.53 -4.75 -3.71
C GLN A 94 15.97 -4.40 -4.08
N GLN A 95 16.49 -3.30 -3.53
CA GLN A 95 17.87 -2.86 -3.76
C GLN A 95 18.86 -3.83 -3.10
N GLU A 96 18.63 -4.23 -1.85
CA GLU A 96 19.47 -5.20 -1.14
C GLU A 96 19.55 -6.54 -1.88
N ILE A 97 18.41 -7.04 -2.39
CA ILE A 97 18.38 -8.25 -3.22
C ILE A 97 19.18 -8.05 -4.51
N THR A 98 19.01 -6.91 -5.18
CA THR A 98 19.72 -6.61 -6.43
C THR A 98 21.23 -6.57 -6.20
N ASP A 99 21.69 -5.86 -5.17
CA ASP A 99 23.12 -5.74 -4.85
C ASP A 99 23.72 -7.10 -4.45
N ALA A 100 22.99 -7.89 -3.66
CA ALA A 100 23.43 -9.23 -3.26
C ALA A 100 23.57 -10.18 -4.45
N VAL A 101 22.58 -10.21 -5.35
CA VAL A 101 22.63 -11.05 -6.55
C VAL A 101 23.72 -10.58 -7.52
N GLU A 102 23.88 -9.26 -7.70
CA GLU A 102 24.92 -8.71 -8.58
C GLU A 102 26.33 -9.05 -8.04
N ALA A 103 26.54 -8.91 -6.73
CA ALA A 103 27.81 -9.26 -6.10
C ALA A 103 28.14 -10.75 -6.25
N ASP A 104 27.15 -11.63 -6.08
CA ASP A 104 27.35 -13.06 -6.24
C ASP A 104 27.59 -13.47 -7.70
N TYR A 105 26.83 -12.90 -8.64
CA TYR A 105 27.03 -13.07 -10.07
C TYR A 105 28.46 -12.69 -10.50
N ARG A 106 28.93 -11.50 -10.08
CA ARG A 106 30.32 -11.05 -10.37
C ARG A 106 31.36 -12.00 -9.79
N ARG A 107 31.14 -12.49 -8.57
CA ARG A 107 32.03 -13.48 -7.92
C ARG A 107 32.10 -14.78 -8.71
N GLN A 108 30.95 -15.29 -9.16
CA GLN A 108 30.88 -16.53 -9.94
C GLN A 108 31.59 -16.40 -11.30
N LEU A 109 31.39 -15.28 -12.01
CA LEU A 109 32.09 -14.98 -13.26
C LEU A 109 33.60 -14.88 -13.07
N ALA A 110 34.07 -14.13 -12.07
CA ALA A 110 35.49 -14.02 -11.78
C ALA A 110 36.12 -15.39 -11.46
N GLY A 111 35.40 -16.23 -10.69
CA GLY A 111 35.81 -17.60 -10.41
C GLY A 111 35.85 -18.50 -11.64
N LEU A 112 34.91 -18.34 -12.58
CA LEU A 112 34.91 -19.05 -13.86
C LEU A 112 36.11 -18.64 -14.71
N HIS A 113 36.34 -17.35 -14.91
CA HIS A 113 37.45 -16.84 -15.71
C HIS A 113 38.81 -17.27 -15.13
N ALA A 114 38.99 -17.21 -13.82
CA ALA A 114 40.21 -17.69 -13.17
C ALA A 114 40.43 -19.22 -13.30
N ARG A 115 39.36 -20.01 -13.44
CA ARG A 115 39.49 -21.45 -13.75
C ARG A 115 39.81 -21.68 -15.22
N ALA A 116 39.14 -20.96 -16.11
CA ALA A 116 39.36 -21.01 -17.56
C ALA A 116 40.81 -20.66 -17.90
N GLU A 117 41.35 -19.60 -17.30
CA GLU A 117 42.74 -19.17 -17.56
C GLU A 117 43.76 -20.24 -17.12
N ARG A 118 43.57 -20.82 -15.94
CA ARG A 118 44.40 -21.94 -15.48
C ARG A 118 44.33 -23.16 -16.40
N LEU A 119 43.17 -23.41 -17.03
CA LEU A 119 43.00 -24.50 -18.00
C LEU A 119 43.71 -24.17 -19.32
N ARG A 120 43.65 -22.93 -19.80
CA ARG A 120 44.40 -22.47 -20.99
C ARG A 120 45.90 -22.63 -20.79
N GLU A 121 46.44 -22.19 -19.66
CA GLU A 121 47.87 -22.35 -19.31
C GLU A 121 48.30 -23.83 -19.27
N GLN A 122 47.45 -24.71 -18.75
CA GLN A 122 47.71 -26.16 -18.73
C GLN A 122 47.73 -26.77 -20.13
N LEU A 123 46.80 -26.38 -21.01
CA LEU A 123 46.79 -26.84 -22.40
C LEU A 123 48.03 -26.35 -23.16
N GLN A 124 48.43 -25.10 -22.94
CA GLN A 124 49.60 -24.52 -23.60
C GLN A 124 50.93 -25.10 -23.10
N SER A 125 51.04 -25.46 -21.82
CA SER A 125 52.21 -26.14 -21.26
C SER A 125 52.27 -27.63 -21.63
N GLY A 126 51.13 -28.31 -21.72
CA GLY A 126 51.04 -29.70 -22.20
C GLY A 126 51.42 -29.88 -23.67
N ALA A 127 51.12 -28.88 -24.52
CA ALA A 127 51.54 -28.86 -25.92
C ALA A 127 53.07 -28.80 -26.10
N GLY A 128 53.81 -28.29 -25.10
CA GLY A 128 55.28 -28.25 -25.12
C GLY A 128 55.97 -29.57 -24.75
N ALA A 129 55.28 -30.51 -24.10
CA ALA A 129 55.83 -31.80 -23.68
C ALA A 129 55.70 -32.91 -24.75
N ALA A 130 54.85 -32.72 -25.76
CA ALA A 130 54.68 -33.70 -26.85
C ALA A 130 55.86 -33.73 -27.85
N GLY A 131 56.85 -32.85 -27.70
CA GLY A 131 58.02 -32.76 -28.59
C GLY A 131 59.29 -33.44 -28.09
N ALA A 132 59.34 -33.97 -26.86
CA ALA A 132 60.58 -34.54 -26.32
C ALA A 132 60.32 -35.70 -25.35
N GLY A 133 60.65 -36.92 -25.79
CA GLY A 133 61.14 -37.95 -24.87
C GLY A 133 60.28 -39.19 -24.69
N THR A 134 60.68 -40.24 -25.40
CA THR A 134 60.74 -41.63 -24.91
C THR A 134 59.43 -42.38 -24.78
N SER A 135 59.24 -43.30 -25.73
CA SER A 135 58.39 -44.49 -25.65
C SER A 135 58.68 -45.29 -24.38
N ILE A 136 57.93 -45.01 -23.31
CA ILE A 136 57.83 -45.89 -22.15
C ILE A 136 56.90 -47.04 -22.56
N ALA A 137 57.50 -48.21 -22.76
CA ALA A 137 56.79 -49.46 -22.96
C ALA A 137 55.89 -49.75 -21.74
N MET A 138 54.58 -49.67 -21.94
CA MET A 138 53.61 -50.04 -20.91
C MET A 138 53.50 -51.57 -20.83
N PRO A 139 53.44 -52.17 -19.62
CA PRO A 139 53.31 -53.63 -19.46
C PRO A 139 52.03 -54.16 -20.12
N ARG A 140 52.22 -55.19 -20.93
CA ARG A 140 51.21 -55.92 -21.72
C ARG A 140 50.24 -56.65 -20.78
N HIS A 141 48.99 -56.19 -20.69
CA HIS A 141 47.89 -57.03 -20.22
C HIS A 141 47.46 -58.01 -21.33
N PRO A 142 47.10 -59.26 -20.99
CA PRO A 142 46.91 -60.33 -21.96
C PRO A 142 45.65 -60.13 -22.81
N ALA A 143 45.75 -60.60 -24.06
CA ALA A 143 44.73 -60.55 -25.09
C ALA A 143 43.50 -61.43 -24.77
N ALA A 144 42.33 -60.83 -24.92
CA ALA A 144 41.04 -61.47 -25.23
C ALA A 144 40.20 -60.40 -25.95
N GLY A 145 39.46 -60.61 -27.02
CA GLY A 145 39.24 -61.71 -27.93
C GLY A 145 38.59 -61.11 -29.19
N SER A 146 38.80 -61.77 -30.32
CA SER A 146 38.26 -61.46 -31.65
C SER A 146 36.73 -61.26 -31.66
N GLY A 147 36.25 -60.26 -32.39
CA GLY A 147 34.84 -60.12 -32.75
C GLY A 147 34.55 -58.81 -33.48
N SER A 148 34.71 -58.79 -34.80
CA SER A 148 34.23 -57.72 -35.67
C SER A 148 32.70 -57.69 -35.70
N ALA A 149 32.12 -56.51 -35.45
CA ALA A 149 30.76 -56.17 -35.87
C ALA A 149 30.70 -54.68 -36.20
N GLU A 150 30.93 -54.39 -37.48
CA GLU A 150 30.59 -53.14 -38.13
C GLU A 150 29.08 -53.17 -38.43
N ALA A 151 28.30 -52.23 -37.87
CA ALA A 151 27.05 -51.78 -38.46
C ALA A 151 26.49 -50.52 -37.78
N ALA A 152 26.50 -49.43 -38.58
CA ALA A 152 25.44 -48.47 -38.82
C ALA A 152 24.95 -47.55 -37.68
N GLY A 153 24.91 -46.25 -38.02
CA GLY A 153 23.85 -45.37 -37.54
C GLY A 153 24.33 -44.00 -37.13
N ASP A 154 24.44 -43.12 -38.11
CA ASP A 154 24.35 -41.67 -37.97
C ASP A 154 23.35 -41.28 -36.88
N ASN A 155 23.87 -40.76 -35.77
CA ASN A 155 23.09 -40.17 -34.68
C ASN A 155 23.70 -38.80 -34.39
N GLY A 156 23.44 -37.83 -35.28
CA GLY A 156 22.91 -36.49 -34.98
C GLY A 156 23.51 -35.60 -33.88
N LEU A 157 24.60 -36.00 -33.22
CA LEU A 157 25.35 -35.22 -32.24
C LEU A 157 26.76 -35.12 -32.81
N PRO A 158 27.26 -33.92 -33.17
CA PRO A 158 28.64 -33.80 -33.61
C PRO A 158 29.52 -34.22 -32.43
N ALA A 159 30.20 -35.35 -32.61
CA ALA A 159 31.12 -35.93 -31.65
C ALA A 159 31.98 -34.83 -31.03
N ALA A 160 31.90 -34.69 -29.72
CA ALA A 160 32.83 -33.88 -28.94
C ALA A 160 34.28 -34.44 -28.98
N PHE A 161 34.55 -35.47 -29.79
CA PHE A 161 35.73 -36.30 -29.71
C PHE A 161 36.80 -36.00 -30.78
N ASP A 162 36.53 -35.12 -31.75
CA ASP A 162 37.48 -34.70 -32.81
C ASP A 162 37.82 -33.20 -32.81
N ARG A 163 37.44 -32.45 -31.76
CA ARG A 163 37.74 -31.01 -31.66
C ARG A 163 39.03 -30.74 -30.90
N ASP A 164 39.71 -29.68 -31.29
CA ASP A 164 40.84 -29.14 -30.54
C ASP A 164 40.39 -28.84 -29.09
N PRO A 165 41.08 -29.37 -28.07
CA PRO A 165 40.74 -29.12 -26.67
C PRO A 165 40.59 -27.64 -26.30
N ALA A 166 41.32 -26.75 -26.99
CA ALA A 166 41.19 -25.31 -26.80
C ALA A 166 39.84 -24.75 -27.28
N GLU A 167 39.35 -25.15 -28.46
CA GLU A 167 38.04 -24.73 -28.96
C GLU A 167 36.89 -25.23 -28.08
N GLN A 168 37.04 -26.43 -27.53
CA GLN A 168 36.04 -26.99 -26.62
C GLN A 168 36.02 -26.25 -25.28
N LEU A 169 37.19 -25.89 -24.73
CA LEU A 169 37.29 -25.08 -23.52
C LEU A 169 36.57 -23.74 -23.68
N GLU A 170 36.77 -23.01 -24.79
CA GLU A 170 36.11 -21.71 -25.00
C GLU A 170 34.58 -21.86 -25.11
N ARG A 171 34.09 -22.92 -25.76
CA ARG A 171 32.64 -23.21 -25.81
C ARG A 171 32.07 -23.51 -24.44
N ASP A 172 32.76 -24.32 -23.64
CA ASP A 172 32.31 -24.69 -22.30
C ASP A 172 32.32 -23.47 -21.36
N VAL A 173 33.28 -22.57 -21.51
CA VAL A 173 33.31 -21.28 -20.79
C VAL A 173 32.09 -20.43 -21.16
N ILE A 174 31.82 -20.22 -22.45
CA ILE A 174 30.65 -19.45 -22.91
C ILE A 174 29.34 -20.07 -22.41
N ALA A 175 29.20 -21.40 -22.50
CA ALA A 175 28.01 -22.10 -22.02
C ALA A 175 27.84 -21.93 -20.50
N THR A 176 28.94 -21.98 -19.74
CA THR A 176 28.91 -21.80 -18.29
C THR A 176 28.61 -20.35 -17.90
N GLU A 177 29.12 -19.36 -18.63
CA GLU A 177 28.77 -17.94 -18.43
C GLU A 177 27.27 -17.71 -18.63
N GLN A 178 26.70 -18.25 -19.70
CA GLN A 178 25.27 -18.17 -19.97
C GLN A 178 24.44 -18.84 -18.87
N ALA A 179 24.88 -20.01 -18.38
CA ALA A 179 24.23 -20.69 -17.27
C ALA A 179 24.27 -19.87 -15.98
N ILE A 180 25.41 -19.25 -15.65
CA ILE A 180 25.57 -18.36 -14.48
C ILE A 180 24.63 -17.15 -14.62
N GLN A 181 24.58 -16.53 -15.79
CA GLN A 181 23.69 -15.39 -16.05
C GLN A 181 22.22 -15.76 -15.87
N LEU A 182 21.77 -16.87 -16.46
CA LEU A 182 20.40 -17.34 -16.34
C LEU A 182 20.05 -17.67 -14.88
N ASN A 183 20.95 -18.33 -14.16
CA ASN A 183 20.72 -18.69 -12.77
C ASN A 183 20.61 -17.44 -11.87
N ALA A 184 21.46 -16.43 -12.10
CA ALA A 184 21.39 -15.15 -11.39
C ALA A 184 20.06 -14.42 -11.67
N LEU A 185 19.58 -14.43 -12.92
CA LEU A 185 18.29 -13.83 -13.28
C LEU A 185 17.10 -14.57 -12.61
N ILE A 186 17.14 -15.89 -12.57
CA ILE A 186 16.12 -16.72 -11.90
C ILE A 186 16.11 -16.42 -10.40
N ASP A 187 17.28 -16.42 -9.75
CA ASP A 187 17.40 -16.14 -8.32
C ASP A 187 16.93 -14.72 -7.96
N TRP A 188 17.30 -13.72 -8.76
CA TRP A 188 16.80 -12.36 -8.62
C TRP A 188 15.27 -12.33 -8.72
N LEU A 189 14.67 -12.94 -9.76
CA LEU A 189 13.23 -12.93 -9.95
C LEU A 189 12.48 -13.60 -8.79
N LEU A 190 12.98 -14.75 -8.32
CA LEU A 190 12.38 -15.48 -7.19
C LEU A 190 12.42 -14.64 -5.91
N LYS A 191 13.55 -14.00 -5.61
CA LYS A 191 13.70 -13.14 -4.42
C LYS A 191 12.84 -11.88 -4.51
N GLN A 192 12.77 -11.24 -5.66
CA GLN A 192 11.93 -10.07 -5.88
C GLN A 192 10.44 -10.39 -5.70
N ASN A 193 9.98 -11.54 -6.19
CA ASN A 193 8.59 -11.99 -6.06
C ASN A 193 8.25 -12.44 -4.63
N ALA A 194 9.25 -12.82 -3.82
CA ALA A 194 9.04 -13.16 -2.42
C ALA A 194 8.78 -11.92 -1.53
N ILE A 195 9.03 -10.71 -2.03
CA ILE A 195 8.74 -9.48 -1.29
C ILE A 195 7.23 -9.28 -1.21
N ASP A 196 6.66 -9.43 -0.02
CA ASP A 196 5.27 -9.08 0.24
C ASP A 196 5.14 -7.57 0.52
N PRO A 197 4.54 -6.78 -0.39
CA PRO A 197 4.36 -5.34 -0.18
C PRO A 197 3.38 -5.04 0.98
N ASN A 198 2.55 -6.01 1.38
CA ASN A 198 1.56 -5.87 2.45
C ASN A 198 2.01 -6.48 3.78
N SER A 199 3.24 -7.01 3.86
CA SER A 199 3.83 -7.45 5.12
C SER A 199 4.09 -6.25 6.03
N GLY A 200 3.05 -5.80 6.72
CA GLY A 200 3.11 -4.72 7.70
C GLY A 200 3.59 -5.22 9.05
N ASP A 201 4.33 -4.34 9.75
CA ASP A 201 4.65 -4.45 11.17
C ASP A 201 3.38 -4.78 11.98
N PRO A 202 3.36 -5.87 12.79
CA PRO A 202 2.17 -6.32 13.54
C PRO A 202 1.56 -5.26 14.48
N SER A 203 2.26 -4.16 14.75
CA SER A 203 1.80 -3.04 15.58
C SER A 203 0.57 -2.30 15.02
N ALA A 204 0.31 -2.34 13.70
CA ALA A 204 -0.83 -1.66 13.07
C ALA A 204 -2.17 -2.43 13.16
N ARG A 205 -2.16 -3.72 13.54
CA ARG A 205 -3.38 -4.54 13.64
C ARG A 205 -4.08 -4.48 15.00
N GLY A 206 -3.52 -3.75 15.98
CA GLY A 206 -4.01 -3.70 17.36
C GLY A 206 -4.91 -2.50 17.70
N ALA A 207 -5.31 -1.67 16.74
CA ALA A 207 -6.11 -0.46 16.99
C ALA A 207 -7.44 -0.47 16.21
N GLN A 208 -8.18 -1.59 16.31
CA GLN A 208 -9.60 -1.65 15.93
C GLN A 208 -10.43 -2.00 17.16
#